data_AF-A0A1J1AA47-F1
#
_entry.id   AF-A0A1J1AA47-F1
#
_cell.length_a   1.000
_cell.length_b   1.000
_cell.length_c   1.000
_cell.angle_alpha   90.00
_cell.angle_beta   90.00
_cell.angle_gamma   90.00
#
_symmetry.space_group_name_H-M   'P 1'
#
loop_
_entity.id
_entity.type
_entity.pdbx_description
1 polymer ?
#
loop_
_entity_poly.entity_id
_entity_poly.type
_entity_poly.pdbx_seq_one_letter_code
_entity_poly.pdbx_strand_id
1 'polypeptide(L)'
;MVYVMSRWTIISILVTVVLIGIPTAANFYPPLFAGLADRLPINVIFSWMARTGILAIGAMSGWIVRGIWEGENESERDIAPDEETGTDINGDAKVSEIEGCIEVEGSCWRGTAEISDERISDIDVEYKAICPNCQTVMYDGENRAPVAVATAGGGPDFWECPSCNHHTRDQYSKYEDAQNLFDSHARRIVESEGEVYSLDNLIDEIPHEVTPRGIWEQYAETTDDSQVSTSCFH
;
A
#
# COMPACT_ATOMS: atom_id res chain seq x y z
N MET A 1 25.08 -25.78 12.26
CA MET A 1 25.03 -24.42 11.70
C MET A 1 24.72 -23.48 12.87
N VAL A 2 25.69 -22.68 13.33
CA VAL A 2 25.50 -21.81 14.50
C VAL A 2 24.97 -20.47 13.98
N TYR A 3 23.72 -20.15 14.30
CA TYR A 3 23.08 -18.90 13.89
C TYR A 3 23.69 -17.76 14.71
N VAL A 4 24.48 -16.89 14.07
CA VAL A 4 24.98 -15.66 14.71
C VAL A 4 23.83 -14.64 14.66
N MET A 5 23.02 -14.58 15.72
CA MET A 5 22.01 -13.55 15.87
C MET A 5 22.67 -12.17 15.88
N SER A 6 22.14 -11.25 15.05
CA SER A 6 22.61 -9.87 15.02
C SER A 6 22.37 -9.21 16.39
N ARG A 7 23.31 -8.35 16.82
CA ARG A 7 23.21 -7.63 18.09
C ARG A 7 21.91 -6.82 18.20
N TRP A 8 21.38 -6.32 17.08
CA TRP A 8 20.13 -5.58 17.00
C TRP A 8 18.90 -6.46 17.23
N THR A 9 18.92 -7.69 16.73
CA THR A 9 17.84 -8.66 16.94
C THR A 9 17.75 -9.09 18.41
N ILE A 10 18.90 -9.25 19.09
CA ILE A 10 18.94 -9.54 20.53
C ILE A 10 18.35 -8.37 21.34
N ILE A 11 18.71 -7.14 20.99
CA ILE A 11 18.20 -5.93 21.65
C ILE A 11 16.69 -5.79 21.43
N SER A 12 16.21 -5.99 20.21
CA SER A 12 14.78 -5.91 19.88
C SER A 12 13.98 -6.93 20.69
N ILE A 13 14.39 -8.21 20.72
CA ILE A 13 13.70 -9.25 21.49
C ILE A 13 13.70 -8.92 23.00
N LEU A 14 14.82 -8.43 23.55
CA LEU A 14 14.88 -8.02 24.95
C LEU A 14 13.91 -6.86 25.24
N VAL A 15 13.85 -5.87 24.36
CA VAL A 15 12.93 -4.72 24.51
C VAL A 15 11.47 -5.18 24.43
N THR A 16 11.12 -6.07 23.50
CA THR A 16 9.76 -6.61 23.36
C THR A 16 9.36 -7.44 24.58
N VAL A 17 10.26 -8.30 25.09
CA VAL A 17 10.02 -9.10 26.30
C VAL A 17 9.85 -8.21 27.54
N VAL A 18 10.64 -7.14 27.66
CA VAL A 18 10.55 -6.20 28.79
C VAL A 18 9.27 -5.34 28.71
N LEU A 19 8.93 -4.81 27.53
CA LEU A 19 7.80 -3.90 27.37
C LEU A 19 6.44 -4.61 27.33
N ILE A 20 6.36 -5.83 26.79
CA ILE A 20 5.10 -6.56 26.65
C ILE A 20 4.97 -7.64 27.73
N GLY A 21 6.05 -8.34 28.07
CA GLY A 21 6.03 -9.47 29.00
C GLY A 21 5.93 -9.08 30.47
N ILE A 22 6.52 -7.96 30.89
CA ILE A 22 6.49 -7.53 32.30
C ILE A 22 5.09 -7.02 32.70
N PRO A 23 4.39 -6.19 31.91
CA PRO A 23 3.04 -5.75 32.26
C PRO A 23 2.02 -6.89 32.29
N THR A 24 2.13 -7.86 31.37
CA THR A 24 1.23 -9.02 31.33
C THR A 24 1.50 -10.00 32.50
N ALA A 25 2.77 -10.25 32.86
CA ALA A 25 3.10 -11.09 34.01
C ALA A 25 2.68 -10.47 35.36
N ALA A 26 2.72 -9.13 35.47
CA ALA A 26 2.30 -8.41 36.68
C ALA A 26 0.79 -8.60 36.99
N ASN A 27 -0.05 -8.78 35.96
CA ASN A 27 -1.48 -9.06 36.14
C ASN A 27 -1.75 -10.51 36.60
N PHE A 28 -0.90 -11.48 36.22
CA PHE A 28 -1.11 -12.89 36.55
C PHE A 28 -0.45 -13.33 37.88
N TYR A 29 0.57 -12.63 38.37
CA TYR A 29 1.24 -12.95 39.64
C TYR A 29 1.40 -11.73 40.58
N PRO A 30 0.29 -11.14 41.09
CA PRO A 30 0.33 -9.95 41.93
C PRO A 30 1.27 -10.00 43.16
N PRO A 31 1.38 -11.11 43.93
CA PRO A 31 2.17 -11.10 45.17
C PRO A 31 3.69 -11.06 44.94
N LEU A 32 4.19 -11.42 43.74
CA LEU A 32 5.63 -11.34 43.42
C LEU A 32 6.06 -9.91 43.06
N PHE A 33 5.15 -9.09 42.53
CA PHE A 33 5.43 -7.71 42.13
C PHE A 33 5.09 -6.68 43.22
N ALA A 34 4.25 -7.03 44.19
CA ALA A 34 3.95 -6.18 45.35
C ALA A 34 5.22 -5.81 46.14
N GLY A 35 6.12 -6.78 46.38
CA GLY A 35 7.40 -6.51 47.06
C GLY A 35 8.44 -5.74 46.22
N LEU A 36 8.26 -5.68 44.89
CA LEU A 36 9.12 -4.92 43.98
C LEU A 36 8.65 -3.46 43.86
N ALA A 37 7.34 -3.23 43.89
CA ALA A 37 6.72 -1.91 43.89
C ALA A 37 7.07 -1.11 45.16
N ASP A 38 7.21 -1.77 46.32
CA ASP A 38 7.63 -1.12 47.58
C ASP A 38 9.10 -0.67 47.58
N ARG A 39 9.95 -1.21 46.69
CA ARG A 39 11.37 -0.85 46.58
C ARG A 39 11.66 0.14 45.46
N LEU A 40 10.73 0.35 44.54
CA LEU A 40 10.89 1.29 43.43
C LEU A 40 10.29 2.64 43.84
N PRO A 41 11.10 3.70 43.99
CA PRO A 41 10.57 5.03 44.23
C PRO A 41 9.79 5.45 43.00
N ILE A 42 8.46 5.33 43.07
CA ILE A 42 7.49 5.67 42.01
C ILE A 42 7.75 7.08 41.45
N ASN A 43 8.27 7.99 42.28
CA ASN A 43 8.71 9.33 41.91
C ASN A 43 9.78 9.36 40.79
N VAL A 44 10.69 8.38 40.76
CA VAL A 44 11.73 8.28 39.71
C VAL A 44 11.13 7.86 38.38
N ILE A 45 10.19 6.90 38.40
CA ILE A 45 9.49 6.44 37.19
C ILE A 45 8.64 7.56 36.59
N PHE A 46 7.84 8.25 37.41
CA PHE A 46 7.05 9.39 36.92
C PHE A 46 7.92 10.56 36.45
N SER A 47 9.06 10.83 37.11
CA SER A 47 9.98 11.88 36.65
C SER A 47 10.62 11.55 35.29
N TRP A 48 10.97 10.28 35.07
CA TRP A 48 11.47 9.82 33.78
C TRP A 48 10.38 9.83 32.71
N MET A 49 9.18 9.31 32.99
CA MET A 49 8.04 9.37 32.06
C MET A 49 7.65 10.80 31.71
N ALA A 50 7.70 11.74 32.66
CA ALA A 50 7.42 13.15 32.38
C ALA A 50 8.48 13.74 31.44
N ARG A 51 9.77 13.44 31.65
CA ARG A 51 10.86 13.94 30.80
C ARG A 51 10.86 13.33 29.40
N THR A 52 10.61 12.02 29.28
CA THR A 52 10.53 11.36 27.97
C THR A 52 9.22 11.66 27.26
N GLY A 53 8.12 11.84 28.00
CA GLY A 53 6.83 12.24 27.47
C GLY A 53 6.86 13.63 26.82
N ILE A 54 7.55 14.59 27.44
CA ILE A 54 7.76 15.92 26.83
C ILE A 54 8.57 15.83 25.54
N LEU A 55 9.58 14.97 25.47
CA LEU A 55 10.35 14.73 24.23
C LEU A 55 9.49 14.10 23.13
N ALA A 56 8.62 13.14 23.48
CA ALA A 56 7.71 12.52 22.52
C ALA A 56 6.66 13.50 21.99
N ILE A 57 6.10 14.36 22.86
CA ILE A 57 5.15 15.40 22.47
C ILE A 57 5.83 16.46 21.59
N GLY A 58 7.05 16.89 21.93
CA GLY A 58 7.83 17.83 21.12
C GLY A 58 8.22 17.28 19.75
N ALA A 59 8.52 15.99 19.66
CA ALA A 59 8.76 15.32 18.39
C ALA A 59 7.47 15.28 17.55
N MET A 60 6.34 14.87 18.11
CA MET A 60 5.06 14.83 17.40
C MET A 60 4.59 16.22 16.94
N SER A 61 4.72 17.25 17.77
CA SER A 61 4.36 18.62 17.37
C SER A 61 5.29 19.17 16.28
N GLY A 62 6.58 18.81 16.29
CA GLY A 62 7.53 19.15 15.23
C GLY A 62 7.17 18.55 13.88
N TRP A 63 6.72 17.28 13.84
CA TRP A 63 6.25 16.63 12.62
C TRP A 63 4.96 17.26 12.08
N ILE A 64 4.00 17.60 12.95
CA ILE A 64 2.73 18.26 12.54
C ILE A 64 2.99 19.66 11.98
N VAL A 65 3.85 20.46 12.62
CA VAL A 65 4.17 21.80 12.12
C VAL A 65 4.91 21.74 10.78
N ARG A 66 5.78 20.75 10.58
CA ARG A 66 6.48 20.56 9.31
C ARG A 66 5.53 20.16 8.18
N GLY A 67 4.59 19.25 8.43
CA GLY A 67 3.56 18.88 7.44
C GLY A 67 2.64 20.04 7.03
N ILE A 68 2.36 20.99 7.93
CA ILE A 68 1.56 22.18 7.61
C ILE A 68 2.38 23.23 6.83
N TRP A 69 3.69 23.34 7.08
CA TRP A 69 4.56 24.31 6.40
C TRP A 69 4.99 23.89 4.99
N GLU A 70 5.10 22.58 4.74
CA GLU A 70 5.37 22.04 3.39
C GLU A 70 4.10 22.04 2.51
N GLY A 71 2.89 21.95 3.09
CA GLY A 71 1.62 21.99 2.33
C GLY A 71 1.14 23.38 1.88
N GLU A 72 1.67 24.48 2.41
CA GLU A 72 1.23 25.85 2.07
C GLU A 72 2.10 26.52 0.97
N ASN A 73 3.21 25.91 0.56
CA ASN A 73 4.11 26.46 -0.46
C ASN A 73 3.96 25.85 -1.88
N GLU A 74 3.04 24.90 -2.07
CA GLU A 74 2.82 24.23 -3.37
C GLU A 74 1.64 24.77 -4.20
N SER A 75 0.92 25.81 -3.74
CA SER A 75 -0.27 26.30 -4.44
C SER A 75 -0.05 27.42 -5.47
N GLU A 76 1.19 27.77 -5.83
CA GLU A 76 1.44 28.86 -6.79
C GLU A 76 2.70 28.59 -7.64
N ARG A 77 2.60 27.67 -8.61
CA ARG A 77 3.46 27.71 -9.80
C ARG A 77 2.64 27.59 -11.07
N ASP A 78 2.61 28.74 -11.74
CA ASP A 78 2.01 29.06 -13.01
C ASP A 78 2.16 27.97 -14.09
N ILE A 79 1.03 27.74 -14.76
CA ILE A 79 0.90 27.10 -16.06
C ILE A 79 1.68 27.93 -17.09
N ALA A 80 2.74 27.36 -17.64
CA ALA A 80 3.33 27.77 -18.93
C ALA A 80 3.31 26.56 -19.87
N PRO A 81 2.75 26.68 -21.10
CA PRO A 81 2.80 25.62 -22.08
C PRO A 81 4.08 25.75 -22.89
N ASP A 82 5.15 25.09 -22.46
CA ASP A 82 6.36 24.98 -23.26
C ASP A 82 6.35 23.65 -24.02
N GLU A 83 5.98 23.83 -25.29
CA GLU A 83 6.25 22.99 -26.43
C GLU A 83 7.74 22.61 -26.50
N GLU A 84 8.02 21.44 -27.08
CA GLU A 84 9.33 20.83 -27.36
C GLU A 84 10.06 20.14 -26.20
N THR A 85 9.97 18.81 -26.17
CA THR A 85 11.05 17.99 -25.61
C THR A 85 11.38 16.86 -26.56
N GLY A 86 12.45 17.06 -27.33
CA GLY A 86 13.17 15.98 -27.96
C GLY A 86 13.72 15.06 -26.88
N THR A 87 13.30 13.81 -26.92
CA THR A 87 13.75 12.73 -26.05
C THR A 87 15.18 12.34 -26.41
N ASP A 88 16.14 12.88 -25.66
CA ASP A 88 17.49 12.33 -25.58
C ASP A 88 17.48 11.12 -24.64
N ILE A 89 18.02 10.01 -25.16
CA ILE A 89 17.97 8.66 -24.61
C ILE A 89 19.26 8.35 -23.83
N ASN A 90 19.11 7.71 -22.66
CA ASN A 90 20.06 6.89 -21.86
C ASN A 90 20.52 7.46 -20.50
N GLY A 91 20.13 6.73 -19.44
CA GLY A 91 20.65 6.82 -18.07
C GLY A 91 19.70 7.53 -17.11
N ASP A 92 19.00 6.78 -16.27
CA ASP A 92 18.24 7.28 -15.11
C ASP A 92 16.86 7.90 -15.41
N ALA A 93 16.05 7.30 -16.29
CA ALA A 93 14.61 7.54 -16.28
C ALA A 93 14.04 6.96 -14.98
N LYS A 94 14.01 7.77 -13.91
CA LYS A 94 13.46 7.38 -12.61
C LYS A 94 11.95 7.20 -12.78
N VAL A 95 11.51 5.96 -12.88
CA VAL A 95 10.09 5.62 -12.90
C VAL A 95 9.47 6.10 -11.58
N SER A 96 8.50 7.00 -11.68
CA SER A 96 7.81 7.59 -10.53
C SER A 96 6.51 6.89 -10.19
N GLU A 97 5.99 6.04 -11.09
CA GLU A 97 4.64 5.51 -10.98
C GLU A 97 4.48 4.18 -11.73
N ILE A 98 3.64 3.29 -11.20
CA ILE A 98 3.13 2.08 -11.87
C ILE A 98 1.61 2.15 -11.87
N GLU A 99 0.99 1.91 -13.03
CA GLU A 99 -0.46 1.81 -13.18
C GLU A 99 -0.81 0.37 -13.55
N GLY A 100 -1.71 -0.27 -12.79
CA GLY A 100 -2.02 -1.69 -12.94
C GLY A 100 -3.48 -2.06 -12.76
N CYS A 101 -3.82 -3.28 -13.18
CA CYS A 101 -5.15 -3.85 -13.00
C CYS A 101 -5.08 -5.17 -12.23
N ILE A 102 -5.94 -5.32 -11.22
CA ILE A 102 -6.13 -6.56 -10.48
C ILE A 102 -7.54 -7.09 -10.71
N GLU A 103 -7.65 -8.40 -10.98
CA GLU A 103 -8.92 -9.11 -11.06
C GLU A 103 -9.21 -9.88 -9.77
N VAL A 104 -10.34 -9.58 -9.13
CA VAL A 104 -10.84 -10.27 -7.95
C VAL A 104 -12.25 -10.77 -8.21
N GLU A 105 -12.41 -12.10 -8.21
CA GLU A 105 -13.71 -12.78 -8.34
C GLU A 105 -14.58 -12.23 -9.49
N GLY A 106 -13.98 -12.02 -10.66
CA GLY A 106 -14.65 -11.56 -11.87
C GLY A 106 -14.93 -10.05 -11.94
N SER A 107 -14.23 -9.24 -11.15
CA SER A 107 -14.22 -7.77 -11.26
C SER A 107 -12.77 -7.28 -11.37
N CYS A 108 -12.50 -6.36 -12.28
CA CYS A 108 -11.21 -5.67 -12.36
C CYS A 108 -11.23 -4.37 -11.55
N TRP A 109 -10.09 -4.05 -10.96
CA TRP A 109 -9.85 -2.83 -10.20
C TRP A 109 -8.57 -2.19 -10.69
N ARG A 110 -8.62 -0.87 -10.91
CA ARG A 110 -7.46 -0.09 -11.34
C ARG A 110 -6.73 0.46 -10.13
N GLY A 111 -5.42 0.29 -10.10
CA GLY A 111 -4.55 0.80 -9.07
C GLY A 111 -3.39 1.58 -9.64
N THR A 112 -2.90 2.52 -8.85
CA THR A 112 -1.72 3.33 -9.10
C THR A 112 -0.81 3.22 -7.89
N ALA A 113 0.48 2.98 -8.13
CA ALA A 113 1.52 2.96 -7.11
C ALA A 113 2.56 4.03 -7.41
N GLU A 114 2.75 4.98 -6.50
CA GLU A 114 3.81 5.97 -6.57
C GLU A 114 5.12 5.40 -6.05
N ILE A 115 6.21 5.69 -6.75
CA ILE A 115 7.55 5.21 -6.44
C ILE A 115 8.43 6.39 -6.04
N SER A 116 9.00 6.29 -4.84
CA SER A 116 10.00 7.20 -4.34
C SER A 116 11.16 6.41 -3.73
N ASP A 117 12.38 6.72 -4.19
CA ASP A 117 13.62 6.10 -3.71
C ASP A 117 13.57 4.56 -3.69
N GLU A 118 13.21 3.97 -4.83
CA GLU A 118 13.16 2.50 -5.06
C GLU A 118 12.17 1.78 -4.13
N ARG A 119 11.18 2.50 -3.62
CA ARG A 119 10.13 1.97 -2.77
C ARG A 119 8.80 2.57 -3.13
N ILE A 120 7.74 1.86 -2.78
CA ILE A 120 6.39 2.40 -2.89
C ILE A 120 6.17 3.44 -1.79
N SER A 121 5.87 4.66 -2.20
CA SER A 121 5.51 5.76 -1.30
C SER A 121 4.01 5.79 -1.00
N ASP A 122 3.19 5.59 -2.02
CA ASP A 122 1.73 5.61 -1.91
C ASP A 122 1.09 4.63 -2.89
N ILE A 123 -0.09 4.12 -2.52
CA ILE A 123 -0.92 3.27 -3.37
C ILE A 123 -2.35 3.77 -3.29
N ASP A 124 -2.90 4.06 -4.46
CA ASP A 124 -4.32 4.31 -4.63
C ASP A 124 -4.93 3.21 -5.50
N VAL A 125 -6.06 2.68 -5.06
CA VAL A 125 -6.88 1.79 -5.87
C VAL A 125 -8.24 2.43 -5.98
N GLU A 126 -8.67 2.67 -7.20
CA GLU A 126 -9.95 3.30 -7.46
C GLU A 126 -11.05 2.45 -6.83
N TYR A 127 -11.93 3.09 -6.07
CA TYR A 127 -13.09 2.44 -5.47
C TYR A 127 -14.18 2.14 -6.53
N LYS A 128 -13.78 1.57 -7.67
CA LYS A 128 -14.56 1.42 -8.88
C LYS A 128 -14.29 0.06 -9.50
N ALA A 129 -15.35 -0.74 -9.61
CA ALA A 129 -15.24 -2.06 -10.23
C ALA A 129 -15.51 -1.99 -11.73
N ILE A 130 -14.62 -2.58 -12.51
CA ILE A 130 -14.64 -2.60 -13.96
C ILE A 130 -14.91 -4.03 -14.44
N CYS A 131 -15.73 -4.18 -15.48
CA CYS A 131 -16.01 -5.47 -16.08
C CYS A 131 -14.77 -6.00 -16.84
N PRO A 132 -14.27 -7.21 -16.55
CA PRO A 132 -13.12 -7.77 -17.28
C PRO A 132 -13.40 -7.97 -18.77
N ASN A 133 -14.65 -8.24 -19.16
CA ASN A 133 -15.00 -8.61 -20.54
C ASN A 133 -15.13 -7.41 -21.49
N CYS A 134 -15.63 -6.29 -21.00
CA CYS A 134 -15.96 -5.12 -21.84
C CYS A 134 -15.52 -3.78 -21.23
N GLN A 135 -14.77 -3.83 -20.13
CA GLN A 135 -14.14 -2.69 -19.45
C GLN A 135 -15.13 -1.61 -18.98
N THR A 136 -16.44 -1.89 -19.02
CA THR A 136 -17.46 -0.98 -18.53
C THR A 136 -17.54 -1.01 -17.02
N VAL A 137 -17.76 0.16 -16.42
CA VAL A 137 -17.97 0.34 -14.98
C VAL A 137 -19.18 -0.47 -14.53
N MET A 138 -18.99 -1.32 -13.52
CA MET A 138 -20.04 -2.13 -12.90
C MET A 138 -20.48 -1.56 -11.55
N TYR A 139 -19.54 -0.97 -10.82
CA TYR A 139 -19.80 -0.33 -9.54
C TYR A 139 -19.05 1.00 -9.48
N ASP A 140 -19.78 2.04 -9.12
CA ASP A 140 -19.26 3.38 -8.94
C ASP A 140 -19.25 3.73 -7.45
N GLY A 141 -18.06 3.67 -6.86
CA GLY A 141 -17.87 3.88 -5.43
C GLY A 141 -18.16 5.28 -4.94
N GLU A 142 -18.14 6.30 -5.81
CA GLU A 142 -18.54 7.66 -5.46
C GLU A 142 -20.02 7.70 -5.04
N ASN A 143 -20.85 6.96 -5.78
CA ASN A 143 -22.28 6.85 -5.53
C ASN A 143 -22.64 5.70 -4.58
N ARG A 144 -21.63 4.92 -4.15
CA ARG A 144 -21.77 3.68 -3.35
C ARG A 144 -22.84 2.73 -3.89
N ALA A 145 -23.00 2.73 -5.20
CA ALA A 145 -24.09 2.04 -5.86
C ALA A 145 -23.59 1.29 -7.10
N PRO A 146 -24.06 0.05 -7.31
CA PRO A 146 -23.86 -0.63 -8.58
C PRO A 146 -24.57 0.10 -9.72
N VAL A 147 -23.95 0.07 -10.90
CA VAL A 147 -24.51 0.68 -12.12
C VAL A 147 -25.75 -0.09 -12.59
N ALA A 148 -25.78 -1.40 -12.37
CA ALA A 148 -26.98 -2.23 -12.53
C ALA A 148 -27.01 -3.38 -11.50
N VAL A 149 -28.21 -3.65 -10.95
CA VAL A 149 -28.46 -4.74 -10.01
C VAL A 149 -29.36 -5.78 -10.64
N ALA A 150 -28.89 -7.02 -10.72
CA ALA A 150 -29.76 -8.16 -11.03
C ALA A 150 -30.33 -8.72 -9.72
N THR A 151 -31.61 -8.47 -9.45
CA THR A 151 -32.30 -9.12 -8.32
C THR A 151 -32.75 -10.52 -8.72
N ALA A 152 -31.97 -11.54 -8.34
CA ALA A 152 -32.49 -12.90 -8.31
C ALA A 152 -33.44 -12.99 -7.11
N GLY A 153 -34.73 -13.27 -7.34
CA GLY A 153 -35.73 -13.36 -6.27
C GLY A 153 -35.25 -14.21 -5.07
N GLY A 154 -34.87 -13.53 -3.98
CA GLY A 154 -34.39 -14.15 -2.74
C GLY A 154 -32.93 -14.62 -2.71
N GLY A 155 -32.09 -14.28 -3.70
CA GLY A 155 -30.65 -14.59 -3.75
C GLY A 155 -29.75 -13.40 -3.35
N PRO A 156 -28.41 -13.60 -3.25
CA PRO A 156 -27.46 -12.51 -2.99
C PRO A 156 -27.49 -11.48 -4.12
N ASP A 157 -27.22 -10.20 -3.79
CA ASP A 157 -27.12 -9.13 -4.78
C ASP A 157 -25.93 -9.39 -5.72
N PHE A 158 -26.16 -9.23 -7.02
CA PHE A 158 -25.13 -9.32 -8.05
C PHE A 158 -24.98 -7.97 -8.74
N TRP A 159 -23.73 -7.59 -9.00
CA TRP A 159 -23.44 -6.51 -9.94
C TRP A 159 -23.53 -7.07 -11.35
N GLU A 160 -24.37 -6.45 -12.16
CA GLU A 160 -24.50 -6.76 -13.57
C GLU A 160 -23.78 -5.70 -14.39
N CYS A 161 -22.98 -6.15 -15.35
CA CYS A 161 -22.36 -5.27 -16.30
C CYS A 161 -23.42 -4.80 -17.31
N PRO A 162 -23.64 -3.48 -17.47
CA PRO A 162 -24.70 -2.95 -18.32
C PRO A 162 -24.50 -3.23 -19.82
N SER A 163 -23.28 -3.62 -20.24
CA SER A 163 -22.91 -3.74 -21.65
C SER A 163 -22.83 -5.18 -22.16
N CYS A 164 -22.56 -6.17 -21.31
CA CYS A 164 -22.21 -7.53 -21.76
C CYS A 164 -22.85 -8.68 -20.97
N ASN A 165 -23.83 -8.41 -20.09
CA ASN A 165 -24.47 -9.42 -19.23
C ASN A 165 -23.46 -10.23 -18.38
N HIS A 166 -22.31 -9.65 -18.08
CA HIS A 166 -21.39 -10.22 -17.10
C HIS A 166 -21.93 -9.97 -15.69
N HIS A 167 -21.84 -10.96 -14.81
CA HIS A 167 -22.33 -10.83 -13.45
C HIS A 167 -21.27 -11.25 -12.45
N THR A 168 -21.16 -10.51 -11.36
CA THR A 168 -20.30 -10.85 -10.22
C THR A 168 -21.06 -10.63 -8.93
N ARG A 169 -20.69 -11.38 -7.88
CA ARG A 169 -21.31 -11.22 -6.55
C ARG A 169 -20.93 -9.87 -5.96
N ASP A 170 -21.90 -9.17 -5.38
CA ASP A 170 -21.66 -7.94 -4.62
C ASP A 170 -20.97 -8.27 -3.30
N GLN A 171 -19.71 -7.86 -3.14
CA GLN A 171 -19.01 -7.92 -1.85
C GLN A 171 -18.04 -6.75 -1.72
N TYR A 172 -18.28 -5.89 -0.72
CA TYR A 172 -17.38 -4.79 -0.34
C TYR A 172 -15.94 -5.25 -0.01
N SER A 173 -15.78 -6.49 0.48
CA SER A 173 -14.46 -7.08 0.76
C SER A 173 -13.58 -7.20 -0.48
N LYS A 174 -14.16 -7.26 -1.69
CA LYS A 174 -13.40 -7.36 -2.94
C LYS A 174 -12.50 -6.16 -3.19
N TYR A 175 -12.89 -4.98 -2.71
CA TYR A 175 -12.03 -3.80 -2.82
C TYR A 175 -10.79 -3.93 -1.94
N GLU A 176 -10.96 -4.33 -0.68
CA GLU A 176 -9.83 -4.54 0.24
C GLU A 176 -8.92 -5.66 -0.29
N ASP A 177 -9.49 -6.74 -0.83
CA ASP A 177 -8.73 -7.80 -1.48
C ASP A 177 -7.95 -7.29 -2.70
N ALA A 178 -8.58 -6.48 -3.55
CA ALA A 178 -7.94 -5.89 -4.71
C ALA A 178 -6.80 -4.94 -4.32
N GLN A 179 -6.99 -4.11 -3.29
CA GLN A 179 -5.96 -3.22 -2.76
C GLN A 179 -4.77 -3.98 -2.20
N ASN A 180 -5.01 -5.03 -1.41
CA ASN A 180 -3.95 -5.86 -0.85
C ASN A 180 -3.17 -6.61 -1.94
N LEU A 181 -3.87 -7.14 -2.96
CA LEU A 181 -3.24 -7.81 -4.09
C LEU A 181 -2.41 -6.82 -4.92
N PHE A 182 -2.97 -5.65 -5.23
CA PHE A 182 -2.26 -4.61 -5.98
C PHE A 182 -0.99 -4.17 -5.23
N ASP A 183 -1.07 -3.86 -3.93
CA ASP A 183 0.10 -3.55 -3.09
C ASP A 183 1.14 -4.66 -3.14
N SER A 184 0.72 -5.91 -2.96
CA SER A 184 1.63 -7.06 -3.00
C SER A 184 2.36 -7.20 -4.34
N HIS A 185 1.66 -7.02 -5.46
CA HIS A 185 2.27 -7.14 -6.79
C HIS A 185 3.14 -5.91 -7.13
N ALA A 186 2.67 -4.70 -6.82
CA ALA A 186 3.45 -3.48 -7.04
C ALA A 186 4.75 -3.50 -6.22
N ARG A 187 4.70 -3.89 -4.93
CA ARG A 187 5.91 -4.05 -4.11
C ARG A 187 6.82 -5.11 -4.68
N ARG A 188 6.27 -6.20 -5.19
CA ARG A 188 7.06 -7.25 -5.81
C ARG A 188 7.80 -6.73 -7.04
N ILE A 189 7.19 -5.86 -7.85
CA ILE A 189 7.89 -5.22 -8.97
C ILE A 189 9.02 -4.33 -8.46
N VAL A 190 8.71 -3.40 -7.54
CA VAL A 190 9.61 -2.32 -7.14
C VAL A 190 10.73 -2.78 -6.19
N GLU A 191 10.42 -3.65 -5.24
CA GLU A 191 11.31 -4.00 -4.12
C GLU A 191 12.06 -5.34 -4.32
N SER A 192 11.77 -6.10 -5.39
CA SER A 192 12.49 -7.35 -5.65
C SER A 192 13.71 -7.11 -6.53
N GLU A 193 14.90 -7.04 -5.93
CA GLU A 193 16.14 -6.86 -6.71
C GLU A 193 16.55 -8.18 -7.42
N GLY A 194 16.82 -8.11 -8.73
CA GLY A 194 17.42 -9.20 -9.51
C GLY A 194 16.49 -10.37 -9.88
N GLU A 195 15.20 -10.26 -9.58
CA GLU A 195 14.17 -11.22 -10.00
C GLU A 195 13.68 -10.91 -11.42
N VAL A 196 13.19 -11.90 -12.18
CA VAL A 196 12.72 -11.69 -13.57
C VAL A 196 11.64 -10.60 -13.68
N TYR A 197 10.87 -10.43 -12.61
CA TYR A 197 9.80 -9.42 -12.49
C TYR A 197 10.23 -8.15 -11.74
N SER A 198 11.53 -7.95 -11.50
CA SER A 198 12.04 -6.73 -10.89
C SER A 198 11.85 -5.54 -11.82
N LEU A 199 11.65 -4.36 -11.26
CA LEU A 199 11.44 -3.13 -12.02
C LEU A 199 12.50 -2.92 -13.10
N ASP A 200 13.79 -3.09 -12.77
CA ASP A 200 14.89 -2.95 -13.74
C ASP A 200 14.81 -3.95 -14.89
N ASN A 201 14.49 -5.22 -14.60
CA ASN A 201 14.42 -6.27 -15.62
C ASN A 201 13.19 -6.07 -16.52
N LEU A 202 12.06 -5.65 -15.94
CA LEU A 202 10.86 -5.31 -16.71
C LEU A 202 11.12 -4.12 -17.65
N ILE A 203 11.80 -3.08 -17.17
CA ILE A 203 12.17 -1.91 -17.98
C ILE A 203 13.07 -2.31 -19.15
N ASP A 204 14.06 -3.18 -18.92
CA ASP A 204 15.00 -3.64 -19.94
C ASP A 204 14.31 -4.44 -21.07
N GLU A 205 13.17 -5.06 -20.79
CA GLU A 205 12.40 -5.84 -21.76
C GLU A 205 11.41 -5.00 -22.58
N ILE A 206 11.11 -3.76 -22.17
CA ILE A 206 10.18 -2.88 -22.90
C ILE A 206 10.89 -2.29 -24.14
N PRO A 207 10.42 -2.60 -25.36
CA PRO A 207 11.11 -2.21 -26.60
C PRO A 207 10.94 -0.72 -26.98
N HIS A 208 10.12 0.01 -26.24
CA HIS A 208 9.68 1.38 -26.51
C HIS A 208 9.80 2.25 -25.27
N GLU A 209 9.18 3.43 -25.29
CA GLU A 209 9.12 4.32 -24.13
C GLU A 209 8.50 3.60 -22.92
N VAL A 210 9.19 3.68 -21.78
CA VAL A 210 8.74 3.11 -20.51
C VAL A 210 7.58 3.95 -20.01
N THR A 211 6.41 3.33 -19.86
CA THR A 211 5.21 3.97 -19.31
C THR A 211 4.78 3.25 -18.03
N PRO A 212 4.09 3.95 -17.09
CA PRO A 212 3.58 3.32 -15.86
C PRO A 212 2.75 2.06 -16.12
N ARG A 213 1.92 2.11 -17.16
CA ARG A 213 1.11 0.99 -17.64
C ARG A 213 1.95 -0.10 -18.32
N GLY A 214 2.93 0.28 -19.14
CA GLY A 214 3.78 -0.67 -19.86
C GLY A 214 4.58 -1.59 -18.92
N ILE A 215 5.00 -1.08 -17.76
CA ILE A 215 5.67 -1.88 -16.73
C ILE A 215 4.72 -2.98 -16.21
N TRP A 216 3.46 -2.64 -15.96
CA TRP A 216 2.46 -3.60 -15.50
C TRP A 216 2.09 -4.62 -16.58
N GLU A 217 1.96 -4.20 -17.84
CA GLU A 217 1.70 -5.10 -18.97
C GLU A 217 2.83 -6.13 -19.10
N GLN A 218 4.08 -5.70 -19.03
CA GLN A 218 5.24 -6.61 -19.05
C GLN A 218 5.25 -7.56 -17.84
N TYR A 219 4.91 -7.05 -16.65
CA TYR A 219 4.78 -7.86 -15.45
C TYR A 219 3.69 -8.94 -15.58
N ALA A 220 2.55 -8.59 -16.17
CA ALA A 220 1.43 -9.50 -16.40
C ALA A 220 1.79 -10.64 -17.36
N GLU A 221 2.53 -10.33 -18.43
CA GLU A 221 3.04 -11.34 -19.37
C GLU A 221 4.06 -12.28 -18.70
N THR A 222 4.84 -11.77 -17.75
CA THR A 222 5.89 -12.53 -17.06
C THR A 222 5.34 -13.44 -15.95
N THR A 223 4.31 -13.00 -15.22
CA THR A 223 3.94 -13.62 -13.93
C THR A 223 2.88 -14.73 -14.02
N ASP A 224 2.19 -14.91 -15.16
CA ASP A 224 1.12 -15.92 -15.37
C ASP A 224 0.18 -16.11 -14.16
N ASP A 225 -0.17 -15.01 -13.51
CA ASP A 225 -1.07 -14.97 -12.35
C ASP A 225 -2.44 -14.46 -12.80
N SER A 226 -3.46 -15.29 -12.62
CA SER A 226 -4.85 -14.97 -12.97
C SER A 226 -5.41 -13.73 -12.28
N GLN A 227 -4.78 -13.26 -11.19
CA GLN A 227 -5.19 -12.06 -10.46
C GLN A 227 -4.60 -10.79 -11.09
N VAL A 228 -3.52 -10.90 -11.85
CA VAL A 228 -2.89 -9.78 -12.56
C VAL A 228 -3.57 -9.65 -13.92
N SER A 229 -4.16 -8.49 -14.19
CA SER A 229 -4.90 -8.23 -15.42
C SER A 229 -4.36 -7.00 -16.15
N THR A 230 -4.76 -6.85 -17.40
CA THR A 230 -4.57 -5.62 -18.20
C THR A 230 -5.92 -5.05 -18.67
N SER A 231 -7.03 -5.61 -18.18
CA SER A 231 -8.38 -5.36 -18.69
C SER A 231 -9.09 -4.18 -18.04
N CYS A 232 -8.36 -3.22 -17.45
CA CYS A 232 -8.95 -2.04 -16.81
C CYS A 232 -8.38 -0.70 -17.31
N PHE A 233 -7.52 -0.74 -18.32
CA PHE A 233 -6.92 0.44 -18.93
C PHE A 233 -7.70 0.83 -20.19
N HIS A 234 -8.66 1.73 -20.03
CA HIS A 234 -9.63 2.07 -21.08
C HIS A 234 -9.10 3.02 -22.16
#